data_AF-A0AAW7L573-F1
#
_entry.id   AF-A0AAW7L573-F1
#
_cell.length_a   1.000
_cell.length_b   1.000
_cell.length_c   1.000
_cell.angle_alpha   90.00
_cell.angle_beta   90.00
_cell.angle_gamma   90.00
#
_symmetry.space_group_name_H-M   'P 1'
#
loop_
_entity.id
_entity.type
_entity.pdbx_description
1 polymer ?
#
loop_
_entity_poly.entity_id
_entity_poly.type
_entity_poly.pdbx_seq_one_letter_code
_entity_poly.pdbx_strand_id
1 'polypeptide(L)'
;MSPSNTRPQILSLFIKARLVLITLLISTLASVYSISLLDQYIYQQKQNSIRKVAGSYVNHIRNNLNQALSAAYPIAALIRTQNGETKGFEELASEMLSLYPGLDALQLHKNGILTHVVPLKGNESAIGNNVLENPLRTQEAFLAKKQVN
;
A
#
# COMPACT_ATOMS: atom_id res chain seq x y z
N MET A 1 -33.19 51.27 68.32
CA MET A 1 -33.52 51.74 66.96
C MET A 1 -32.25 52.33 66.35
N SER A 2 -31.54 51.61 65.49
CA SER A 2 -30.44 52.19 64.67
C SER A 2 -30.30 51.36 63.39
N PRO A 3 -30.40 51.95 62.19
CA PRO A 3 -30.48 51.19 60.96
C PRO A 3 -29.11 50.78 60.41
N SER A 4 -28.95 49.47 60.21
CA SER A 4 -28.34 48.82 59.04
C SER A 4 -27.01 49.36 58.48
N ASN A 5 -25.88 48.87 59.00
CA ASN A 5 -24.56 48.87 58.35
C ASN A 5 -24.37 47.68 57.36
N THR A 6 -25.46 47.09 56.84
CA THR A 6 -25.43 45.89 56.00
C THR A 6 -25.16 46.16 54.51
N ARG A 7 -25.27 47.41 54.04
CA ARG A 7 -25.12 47.75 52.60
C ARG A 7 -23.73 47.55 51.97
N PRO A 8 -22.57 47.84 52.62
CA PRO A 8 -21.26 47.68 51.98
C PRO A 8 -20.80 46.22 51.86
N GLN A 9 -21.22 45.34 52.78
CA GLN A 9 -20.81 43.94 52.76
C GLN A 9 -21.46 43.16 51.61
N ILE A 10 -22.75 43.40 51.36
CA ILE A 10 -23.53 42.74 50.29
C ILE A 10 -22.96 43.10 48.90
N LEU A 11 -22.55 44.36 48.69
CA LEU A 11 -21.94 44.80 47.42
C LEU A 11 -20.61 44.08 47.12
N SER A 12 -19.74 43.93 48.12
CA SER A 12 -18.46 43.23 47.97
C SER A 12 -18.62 41.73 47.67
N LEU A 13 -19.68 41.11 48.21
CA LEU A 13 -20.02 39.70 47.97
C LEU A 13 -20.47 39.49 46.52
N PHE A 14 -21.28 40.40 45.97
CA PHE A 14 -21.68 40.36 44.56
C PHE A 14 -20.49 40.52 43.60
N ILE A 15 -19.53 41.39 43.92
CA ILE A 15 -18.33 41.59 43.09
C ILE A 15 -17.46 40.32 43.08
N LYS A 16 -17.22 39.70 44.24
CA LYS A 16 -16.47 38.43 44.34
C LYS A 16 -17.18 37.30 43.57
N ALA A 17 -18.50 37.19 43.70
CA ALA A 17 -19.28 36.20 42.96
C ALA A 17 -19.17 36.39 41.43
N ARG A 18 -19.16 37.64 40.95
CA ARG A 18 -18.94 37.92 39.52
C ARG A 18 -17.55 37.54 39.04
N LEU A 19 -16.50 37.80 39.82
CA LEU A 19 -15.14 37.40 39.47
C LEU A 19 -15.00 35.88 39.41
N VAL A 20 -15.57 35.16 40.39
CA VAL A 20 -15.59 33.68 40.37
C VAL A 20 -16.31 33.17 39.13
N LEU A 21 -17.47 33.74 38.79
CA LEU A 21 -18.22 33.37 37.58
C LEU A 21 -17.40 33.62 36.29
N ILE A 22 -16.71 34.76 36.19
CA ILE A 22 -15.88 35.10 35.03
C ILE A 22 -14.71 34.10 34.90
N THR A 23 -14.00 33.80 35.99
CA THR A 23 -12.89 32.84 35.96
C THR A 23 -13.36 31.44 35.56
N LEU A 24 -14.53 31.00 36.05
CA LEU A 24 -15.15 29.73 35.68
C LEU A 24 -15.53 29.69 34.19
N LEU A 25 -16.09 30.78 33.66
CA LEU A 25 -16.45 30.87 32.24
C LEU A 25 -15.20 30.81 31.35
N ILE A 26 -14.14 31.55 31.70
CA ILE A 26 -12.87 31.56 30.96
C ILE A 26 -12.23 30.18 30.99
N SER A 27 -12.16 29.52 32.15
CA SER A 27 -11.58 28.18 32.25
C SER A 27 -12.37 27.14 31.44
N THR A 28 -13.70 27.26 31.41
CA THR A 28 -14.56 26.37 30.61
C THR A 28 -14.32 26.58 29.12
N LEU A 29 -14.29 27.84 28.66
CA LEU A 29 -13.99 28.18 27.27
C LEU A 29 -12.61 27.70 26.83
N ALA A 30 -11.59 27.92 27.67
CA ALA A 30 -10.23 27.44 27.41
C ALA A 30 -10.19 25.90 27.30
N SER A 31 -10.88 25.20 28.19
CA SER A 31 -10.95 23.73 28.16
C SER A 31 -11.61 23.22 26.87
N VAL A 32 -12.76 23.79 26.48
CA VAL A 32 -13.47 23.42 25.24
C VAL A 32 -12.60 23.68 24.01
N TYR A 33 -11.90 24.83 23.98
CA TYR A 33 -11.01 25.19 22.89
C TYR A 33 -9.81 24.23 22.78
N SER A 34 -9.19 23.87 23.91
CA SER A 34 -8.09 22.90 23.95
C SER A 34 -8.53 21.52 23.46
N ILE A 35 -9.71 21.05 23.83
CA ILE A 35 -10.25 19.76 23.37
C ILE A 35 -10.44 19.75 21.85
N SER A 36 -11.02 20.83 21.30
CA SER A 36 -11.27 20.95 19.86
C SER A 36 -9.97 20.94 19.04
N LEU A 37 -8.92 21.61 19.54
CA LEU A 37 -7.59 21.58 18.92
C LEU A 37 -6.96 20.17 18.95
N LEU A 38 -7.12 19.45 20.06
CA LEU A 38 -6.61 18.09 20.21
C LEU A 38 -7.29 17.12 19.24
N ASP A 39 -8.62 17.21 19.10
CA ASP A 39 -9.40 16.36 18.20
C ASP A 39 -8.97 16.53 16.75
N GLN A 40 -8.74 17.77 16.31
CA GLN A 40 -8.22 18.05 14.97
C GLN A 40 -6.84 17.43 14.76
N TYR A 41 -5.96 17.54 15.74
CA TYR A 41 -4.61 16.97 15.67
C TYR A 41 -4.65 15.44 15.58
N ILE A 42 -5.46 14.80 16.44
CA ILE A 42 -5.63 13.34 16.45
C ILE A 42 -6.23 12.85 15.12
N TYR A 43 -7.23 13.55 14.58
CA TYR A 43 -7.87 13.19 13.33
C TYR A 43 -6.89 13.24 12.14
N GLN A 44 -6.08 14.29 12.05
CA GLN A 44 -5.05 14.43 11.02
C GLN A 44 -3.97 13.36 11.14
N GLN A 45 -3.52 13.06 12.36
CA GLN A 45 -2.57 11.97 12.60
C GLN A 45 -3.12 10.62 12.18
N LYS A 46 -4.40 10.34 12.47
CA LYS A 46 -5.05 9.10 12.06
C LYS A 46 -5.09 8.94 10.54
N GLN A 47 -5.46 10.00 9.83
CA GLN A 47 -5.49 10.00 8.36
C GLN A 47 -4.09 9.86 7.75
N ASN A 48 -3.09 10.55 8.31
CA ASN A 48 -1.71 10.44 7.86
C ASN A 48 -1.13 9.04 8.10
N SER A 49 -1.43 8.42 9.24
CA SER A 49 -1.02 7.05 9.54
C SER A 49 -1.67 6.05 8.58
N ILE A 50 -2.97 6.18 8.31
CA ILE A 50 -3.68 5.34 7.33
C ILE A 50 -3.04 5.50 5.94
N ARG A 51 -2.79 6.74 5.49
CA ARG A 51 -2.14 7.01 4.20
C ARG A 51 -0.71 6.47 4.13
N LYS A 52 0.08 6.61 5.18
CA LYS A 52 1.46 6.09 5.23
C LYS A 52 1.48 4.58 5.17
N VAL A 53 0.61 3.92 5.94
CA VAL A 53 0.48 2.46 5.94
C VAL A 53 0.02 1.98 4.57
N ALA A 54 -1.07 2.54 4.03
CA ALA A 54 -1.55 2.19 2.69
C ALA A 54 -0.49 2.43 1.60
N GLY A 55 0.22 3.57 1.64
CA GLY A 55 1.29 3.89 0.70
C GLY A 55 2.49 2.95 0.82
N SER A 56 2.87 2.56 2.03
CA SER A 56 3.91 1.54 2.26
C SER A 56 3.50 0.19 1.68
N TYR A 57 2.27 -0.26 1.89
CA TYR A 57 1.76 -1.50 1.27
C TYR A 57 1.79 -1.43 -0.26
N VAL A 58 1.35 -0.32 -0.86
CA VAL A 58 1.40 -0.12 -2.32
C VAL A 58 2.85 -0.19 -2.83
N ASN A 59 3.79 0.42 -2.13
CA ASN A 59 5.20 0.37 -2.50
C ASN A 59 5.78 -1.04 -2.36
N HIS A 60 5.41 -1.79 -1.31
CA HIS A 60 5.81 -3.19 -1.15
C HIS A 60 5.28 -4.06 -2.28
N ILE A 61 4.00 -3.94 -2.62
CA ILE A 61 3.39 -4.65 -3.76
C ILE A 61 4.12 -4.31 -5.06
N ARG A 62 4.37 -3.01 -5.31
CA ARG A 62 5.05 -2.56 -6.52
C ARG A 62 6.48 -3.09 -6.61
N ASN A 63 7.22 -3.07 -5.52
CA ASN A 63 8.59 -3.57 -5.48
C ASN A 63 8.64 -5.08 -5.71
N ASN A 64 7.76 -5.84 -5.04
CA ASN A 64 7.66 -7.28 -5.25
C ASN A 64 7.29 -7.62 -6.69
N LEU A 65 6.35 -6.88 -7.29
CA LEU A 65 5.97 -7.05 -8.69
C LEU A 65 7.13 -6.73 -9.64
N ASN A 66 7.81 -5.61 -9.45
CA ASN A 66 8.97 -5.24 -10.27
C ASN A 66 10.08 -6.29 -10.16
N GLN A 67 10.32 -6.81 -8.96
CA GLN A 67 11.31 -7.84 -8.73
C GLN A 67 10.93 -9.15 -9.42
N ALA A 68 9.68 -9.59 -9.29
CA ALA A 68 9.13 -10.76 -9.98
C ALA A 68 9.21 -10.63 -11.51
N LEU A 69 8.86 -9.48 -12.07
CA LEU A 69 8.98 -9.21 -13.51
C LEU A 69 10.44 -9.15 -13.96
N SER A 70 11.35 -8.71 -13.11
CA SER A 70 12.78 -8.67 -13.45
C SER A 70 13.37 -10.07 -13.67
N ALA A 71 12.74 -11.12 -13.13
CA ALA A 71 13.14 -12.51 -13.37
C ALA A 71 13.00 -12.92 -14.85
N ALA A 72 12.18 -12.22 -15.63
CA ALA A 72 12.06 -12.48 -17.07
C ALA A 72 13.32 -12.07 -17.84
N TYR A 73 14.10 -11.08 -17.37
CA TYR A 73 15.24 -10.57 -18.13
C TYR A 73 16.39 -11.58 -18.29
N PRO A 74 16.87 -12.26 -17.23
CA PRO A 74 17.91 -13.28 -17.37
C PRO A 74 17.51 -14.43 -18.29
N ILE A 75 16.25 -14.89 -18.18
CA ILE A 75 15.67 -15.93 -19.03
C ILE A 75 15.63 -15.49 -20.49
N ALA A 76 15.14 -14.28 -20.76
CA ALA A 76 15.09 -13.73 -22.11
C ALA A 76 16.50 -13.54 -22.69
N ALA A 77 17.46 -13.12 -21.88
CA ALA A 77 18.85 -12.99 -22.28
C ALA A 77 19.46 -14.36 -22.66
N LEU A 78 19.25 -15.39 -21.83
CA LEU A 78 19.69 -16.76 -22.11
C LEU A 78 19.20 -17.22 -23.48
N ILE A 79 17.89 -17.14 -23.71
CA ILE A 79 17.26 -17.59 -24.96
C ILE A 79 17.77 -16.79 -26.16
N ARG A 80 17.91 -15.46 -26.02
CA ARG A 80 18.41 -14.59 -27.10
C ARG A 80 19.86 -14.92 -27.47
N THR A 81 20.73 -15.15 -26.48
CA THR A 81 22.14 -15.51 -26.74
C THR A 81 22.30 -16.86 -27.43
N GLN A 82 21.30 -17.74 -27.28
CA GLN A 82 21.26 -19.05 -27.94
C GLN A 82 20.38 -19.05 -29.21
N ASN A 83 20.13 -17.88 -29.81
CA ASN A 83 19.32 -17.75 -31.04
C ASN A 83 17.92 -18.39 -30.95
N GLY A 84 17.30 -18.36 -29.77
CA GLY A 84 15.98 -18.93 -29.55
C GLY A 84 15.97 -20.40 -29.12
N GLU A 85 17.12 -21.04 -28.93
CA GLU A 85 17.21 -22.31 -28.23
C GLU A 85 16.88 -22.14 -26.74
N THR A 86 16.31 -23.20 -26.15
CA THR A 86 15.78 -23.18 -24.77
C THR A 86 16.67 -23.98 -23.81
N LYS A 87 17.92 -24.26 -24.21
CA LYS A 87 18.83 -25.09 -23.42
C LYS A 87 19.17 -24.38 -22.11
N GLY A 88 18.98 -25.09 -21.00
CA GLY A 88 19.19 -24.55 -19.65
C GLY A 88 18.04 -23.70 -19.12
N PHE A 89 16.92 -23.58 -19.84
CA PHE A 89 15.73 -22.86 -19.35
C PHE A 89 15.22 -23.45 -18.03
N GLU A 90 15.05 -24.77 -17.95
CA GLU A 90 14.47 -25.41 -16.77
C GLU A 90 15.35 -25.28 -15.52
N GLU A 91 16.67 -25.39 -15.72
CA GLU A 91 17.67 -25.27 -14.66
C GLU A 91 17.70 -23.85 -14.09
N LEU A 92 17.82 -22.85 -14.98
CA LEU A 92 17.81 -21.44 -14.57
C LEU A 92 16.45 -21.06 -13.95
N ALA A 93 15.33 -21.46 -14.55
CA ALA A 93 14.01 -21.17 -14.02
C ALA A 93 13.80 -21.76 -12.62
N SER A 94 14.28 -22.98 -12.37
CA SER A 94 14.19 -23.61 -11.04
C SER A 94 15.00 -22.86 -9.97
N GLU A 95 16.21 -22.42 -10.32
CA GLU A 95 17.03 -21.59 -9.44
C GLU A 95 16.36 -20.24 -9.16
N MET A 96 15.80 -19.61 -10.20
CA MET A 96 15.11 -18.33 -10.07
C MET A 96 13.86 -18.43 -9.20
N LEU A 97 13.05 -19.48 -9.29
CA LEU A 97 11.89 -19.63 -8.38
C LEU A 97 12.30 -19.67 -6.90
N SER A 98 13.49 -20.17 -6.59
CA SER A 98 14.03 -20.14 -5.21
C SER A 98 14.46 -18.73 -4.76
N LEU A 99 14.91 -17.90 -5.71
CA LEU A 99 15.34 -16.51 -5.46
C LEU A 99 14.18 -15.50 -5.47
N TYR A 100 13.07 -15.84 -6.12
CA TYR A 100 11.89 -14.99 -6.30
C TYR A 100 10.64 -15.65 -5.69
N PRO A 101 10.46 -15.62 -4.35
CA PRO A 101 9.36 -16.32 -3.67
C PRO A 101 7.95 -15.81 -4.00
N GLY A 102 7.83 -14.68 -4.71
CA GLY A 102 6.57 -14.17 -5.23
C GLY A 102 6.14 -14.75 -6.59
N LEU A 103 6.91 -15.70 -7.14
CA LEU A 103 6.61 -16.37 -8.40
C LEU A 103 6.16 -17.81 -8.15
N ASP A 104 4.97 -18.16 -8.67
CA ASP A 104 4.46 -19.53 -8.61
C ASP A 104 5.01 -20.40 -9.75
N ALA A 105 5.25 -19.78 -10.92
CA ALA A 105 5.76 -20.47 -12.09
C ALA A 105 6.46 -19.52 -13.07
N LEU A 106 7.39 -20.07 -13.85
CA LEU A 106 7.99 -19.45 -15.02
C LEU A 106 7.59 -20.23 -16.27
N GLN A 107 7.10 -19.49 -17.28
CA GLN A 107 6.48 -20.05 -18.48
C GLN A 107 7.15 -19.48 -19.73
N LEU A 108 7.54 -20.36 -20.66
CA LEU A 108 8.10 -19.99 -21.94
C LEU A 108 7.14 -20.30 -23.09
N HIS A 109 6.74 -19.24 -23.79
CA HIS A 109 5.87 -19.34 -24.95
C HIS A 109 6.64 -19.10 -26.24
N LYS A 110 6.63 -20.09 -27.15
CA LYS A 110 7.16 -19.94 -28.51
C LYS A 110 6.00 -19.64 -29.45
N ASN A 111 6.04 -18.47 -30.10
CA ASN A 111 4.95 -18.01 -30.98
C ASN A 111 3.56 -18.02 -30.32
N GLY A 112 3.50 -17.76 -29.01
CA GLY A 112 2.26 -17.79 -28.22
C GLY A 112 1.91 -19.15 -27.61
N ILE A 113 2.50 -20.24 -28.09
CA ILE A 113 2.26 -21.60 -27.58
C ILE A 113 3.17 -21.87 -26.39
N LEU A 114 2.60 -22.28 -25.25
CA LEU A 114 3.39 -22.67 -24.07
C LEU A 114 4.20 -23.93 -24.39
N THR A 115 5.52 -23.82 -24.32
CA THR A 115 6.45 -24.91 -24.63
C THR A 115 7.18 -25.45 -23.41
N HIS A 116 7.44 -24.60 -22.41
CA HIS A 116 8.10 -25.00 -21.16
C HIS A 116 7.43 -24.31 -19.99
N VAL A 117 7.32 -25.01 -18.87
CA VAL A 117 6.81 -24.47 -17.60
C VAL A 117 7.58 -25.07 -16.43
N VAL A 118 7.96 -24.22 -15.48
CA VAL A 118 8.60 -24.63 -14.23
C VAL A 118 7.82 -24.01 -13.07
N PRO A 119 7.41 -24.79 -12.04
CA PRO A 119 7.54 -26.24 -11.97
C PRO A 119 6.58 -26.93 -12.96
N LEU A 120 7.02 -28.06 -13.53
CA LEU A 120 6.15 -28.85 -14.41
C LEU A 120 4.99 -29.50 -13.64
N LYS A 121 5.27 -29.95 -12.41
CA LYS A 121 4.30 -30.61 -11.54
C LYS A 121 3.09 -29.71 -11.28
N GLY A 122 1.91 -30.14 -11.70
CA GLY A 122 0.66 -29.39 -11.57
C GLY A 122 0.38 -28.39 -12.70
N ASN A 123 1.30 -28.22 -13.64
CA ASN A 123 1.17 -27.33 -14.81
C ASN A 123 1.21 -28.09 -16.15
N GLU A 124 1.19 -29.42 -16.13
CA GLU A 124 1.35 -30.28 -17.31
C GLU A 124 0.27 -30.00 -18.36
N SER A 125 -0.97 -29.79 -17.92
CA SER A 125 -2.11 -29.51 -18.79
C SER A 125 -2.04 -28.14 -19.49
N ALA A 126 -1.13 -27.26 -19.05
CA ALA A 126 -0.97 -25.95 -19.66
C ALA A 126 -0.10 -25.99 -20.93
N ILE A 127 0.76 -27.02 -21.07
CA ILE A 127 1.68 -27.17 -22.20
C ILE A 127 0.89 -27.32 -23.50
N GLY A 128 1.32 -26.63 -24.55
CA GLY A 128 0.66 -26.60 -25.86
C GLY A 128 -0.45 -25.56 -25.99
N ASN A 129 -0.88 -24.90 -24.91
CA ASN A 129 -1.91 -23.86 -25.00
C ASN A 129 -1.37 -22.58 -25.65
N ASN A 130 -2.13 -22.03 -26.60
CA ASN A 130 -1.81 -20.76 -27.24
C ASN A 130 -2.42 -19.58 -26.47
N VAL A 131 -1.57 -18.74 -25.91
CA VAL A 131 -2.00 -17.55 -25.13
C VAL A 131 -2.62 -16.46 -26.02
N LEU A 132 -2.32 -16.45 -27.31
CA LEU A 132 -2.81 -15.44 -28.26
C LEU A 132 -4.27 -15.70 -28.68
N GLU A 133 -4.76 -16.93 -28.53
CA GLU A 133 -6.13 -17.33 -28.86
C GLU A 133 -7.12 -17.03 -27.72
N ASN A 134 -6.63 -16.74 -26.52
CA ASN A 134 -7.49 -16.40 -25.38
C ASN A 134 -7.57 -14.88 -25.18
N PRO A 135 -8.71 -14.23 -25.51
CA PRO A 135 -8.84 -12.77 -25.52
C PRO A 135 -8.57 -12.09 -24.17
N LEU A 136 -8.65 -12.81 -23.04
CA LEU A 136 -8.31 -12.27 -21.71
C LEU A 136 -6.80 -12.18 -21.46
N ARG A 137 -5.96 -12.99 -22.14
CA ARG A 137 -4.49 -13.02 -21.96
C ARG A 137 -3.73 -12.35 -23.11
N THR A 138 -4.43 -11.98 -24.18
CA THR A 138 -3.87 -11.45 -25.41
C THR A 138 -3.20 -10.08 -25.25
N GLN A 139 -3.68 -9.18 -24.39
CA GLN A 139 -3.09 -7.83 -24.22
C GLN A 139 -1.66 -7.87 -23.69
N GLU A 140 -1.41 -8.58 -22.59
CA GLU A 140 -0.07 -8.70 -22.00
C GLU A 140 0.89 -9.44 -22.92
N ALA A 141 0.42 -10.50 -23.58
CA ALA A 141 1.20 -11.26 -24.56
C ALA A 141 1.66 -10.39 -25.75
N PHE A 142 0.80 -9.49 -26.24
CA PHE A 142 1.17 -8.55 -27.30
C PHE A 142 2.20 -7.51 -26.84
N LEU A 143 2.06 -6.98 -25.63
CA LEU A 143 3.02 -6.03 -25.06
C LEU A 143 4.41 -6.67 -24.89
N ALA A 144 4.47 -7.91 -24.41
CA ALA A 144 5.73 -8.65 -24.27
C ALA A 144 6.43 -8.87 -25.62
N LYS A 145 5.68 -9.23 -26.67
CA LYS A 145 6.24 -9.40 -28.03
C LYS A 145 6.92 -8.12 -28.56
N LYS A 146 6.37 -6.94 -28.25
CA LYS A 146 6.90 -5.65 -28.73
C LYS A 146 8.22 -5.24 -28.06
N GLN A 147 8.49 -5.71 -26.85
CA GLN A 147 9.69 -5.35 -26.09
C GLN A 147 10.93 -6.19 -26.45
N VAL A 148 10.77 -7.25 -27.24
CA VAL A 148 11.84 -8.22 -27.54
C VAL A 148 12.40 -8.06 -28.98
N ASN A 149 11.87 -7.13 -29.77
CA ASN A 149 12.46 -6.68 -31.04
C ASN A 149 13.37 -5.46 -30.82
#